data_AF-A0A125W9B2-F1
#
_entry.id   AF-A0A125W9B2-F1
#
_cell.length_a   1.000
_cell.length_b   1.000
_cell.length_c   1.000
_cell.angle_alpha   90.00
_cell.angle_beta   90.00
_cell.angle_gamma   90.00
#
_symmetry.space_group_name_H-M   'P 1'
#
loop_
_entity.id
_entity.type
_entity.pdbx_description
1 polymer ?
#
loop_
_entity_poly.entity_id
_entity_poly.type
_entity_poly.pdbx_seq_one_letter_code
_entity_poly.pdbx_strand_id
1 'polypeptide(L)'
;MTNELTTNVQFKVDFKASEITIQNESQLKEMVDKAVNHYSSMIFTDANIPEAKQAKADLNKVATLLDNERKAIKNEYNKPLKSFEDKIKTYVGQIKLVSDGINESIQLYEETERSKRLEKIKDTIKEMSENYSVEVEEVGIRNNWLNKSSFTAKGEINKKTLEEIAADMTMIFKEKERVIGEKAIIENYVKALGLEPYSWLSQIDNGKTAAELMIEIDAALAKKKAAEQRAIEQQKAHEEYEAAMRELNETVVEDKVIDKNTGEIVSELSPKAEVKDTNKNTVTLRLSGSHSQLTALNEFIVDSGIMVEVIE
;
A
#
# COMPACT_ATOMS: atom_id res chain seq x y z
N MET A 1 45.51 10.06 -17.14
CA MET A 1 46.14 8.73 -17.28
C MET A 1 45.56 8.08 -18.51
N THR A 2 46.35 7.95 -19.57
CA THR A 2 46.00 7.15 -20.75
C THR A 2 46.07 5.68 -20.38
N ASN A 3 44.98 4.95 -20.63
CA ASN A 3 44.85 3.55 -20.25
C ASN A 3 45.90 2.71 -21.01
N GLU A 4 46.78 2.00 -20.32
CA GLU A 4 47.86 1.22 -20.95
C GLU A 4 47.32 0.06 -21.82
N LEU A 5 46.07 -0.33 -21.61
CA LEU A 5 45.37 -1.35 -22.40
C LEU A 5 44.82 -0.83 -23.74
N THR A 6 44.78 0.48 -23.98
CA THR A 6 44.19 0.99 -25.23
C THR A 6 45.12 0.80 -26.43
N THR A 7 44.64 0.00 -27.38
CA THR A 7 44.95 -0.05 -28.82
C THR A 7 46.14 -0.87 -29.35
N ASN A 8 47.01 -1.46 -28.53
CA ASN A 8 48.18 -2.21 -29.07
C ASN A 8 48.36 -3.65 -28.57
N VAL A 9 47.40 -4.25 -27.85
CA VAL A 9 47.50 -5.67 -27.49
C VAL A 9 47.20 -6.53 -28.73
N GLN A 10 48.23 -6.84 -29.51
CA GLN A 10 48.17 -7.89 -30.53
C GLN A 10 48.22 -9.26 -29.84
N PHE A 11 47.08 -9.74 -29.35
CA PHE A 11 46.97 -11.11 -28.84
C PHE A 11 47.07 -12.09 -30.02
N LYS A 12 48.21 -12.79 -30.10
CA LYS A 12 48.47 -13.84 -31.11
C LYS A 12 48.70 -15.16 -30.39
N VAL A 13 47.97 -16.20 -30.82
CA VAL A 13 48.18 -17.57 -30.37
C VAL A 13 48.97 -18.29 -31.45
N ASP A 14 50.13 -18.85 -31.10
CA ASP A 14 50.85 -19.76 -31.96
C ASP A 14 50.32 -21.19 -31.73
N PHE A 15 49.75 -21.79 -32.78
CA PHE A 15 49.13 -23.11 -32.72
C PHE A 15 49.78 -24.03 -33.75
N LYS A 16 50.36 -25.13 -33.26
CA LYS A 16 50.89 -26.21 -34.09
C LYS A 16 50.08 -27.47 -33.86
N ALA A 17 49.37 -27.92 -34.90
CA ALA A 17 48.66 -29.20 -34.86
C ALA A 17 49.66 -30.34 -34.59
N SER A 18 49.33 -31.27 -33.68
CA SER A 18 50.14 -32.48 -33.52
C SER A 18 49.58 -33.63 -34.33
N GLU A 19 50.48 -34.45 -34.86
CA GLU A 19 50.15 -35.68 -35.59
C GLU A 19 50.13 -36.87 -34.63
N ILE A 20 49.10 -37.72 -34.72
CA ILE A 20 48.96 -38.93 -33.90
C ILE A 20 48.90 -40.12 -34.85
N THR A 21 49.86 -41.04 -34.75
CA THR A 21 49.95 -42.25 -35.58
C THR A 21 50.12 -43.48 -34.71
N ILE A 22 49.60 -44.62 -35.18
CA ILE A 22 49.82 -45.93 -34.53
C ILE A 22 51.10 -46.51 -35.10
N GLN A 23 52.12 -46.67 -34.26
CA GLN A 23 53.33 -47.37 -34.68
C GLN A 23 53.03 -48.84 -34.94
N ASN A 24 53.55 -49.38 -36.05
CA ASN A 24 53.32 -50.76 -36.48
C ASN A 24 51.84 -51.13 -36.63
N GLU A 25 51.00 -50.18 -37.08
CA GLU A 25 49.55 -50.38 -37.24
C GLU A 25 49.20 -51.65 -38.03
N SER A 26 49.92 -51.92 -39.12
CA SER A 26 49.71 -53.12 -39.93
C SER A 26 49.90 -54.42 -39.14
N GLN A 27 50.91 -54.48 -38.26
CA GLN A 27 51.17 -55.67 -37.42
C GLN A 27 50.11 -55.79 -36.32
N LEU A 28 49.74 -54.68 -35.69
CA LEU A 28 48.66 -54.67 -34.70
C LEU A 28 47.35 -55.14 -35.31
N LYS A 29 47.00 -54.64 -36.49
CA LYS A 29 45.81 -55.04 -37.23
C LYS A 29 45.82 -56.52 -37.57
N GLU A 30 46.93 -57.05 -38.08
CA GLU A 30 47.05 -58.47 -38.40
C GLU A 30 46.90 -59.36 -37.16
N MET A 31 47.48 -58.97 -36.02
CA MET A 31 47.33 -59.70 -34.76
C MET A 31 45.87 -59.70 -34.26
N VAL A 32 45.20 -58.55 -34.33
CA VAL A 32 43.78 -58.42 -33.95
C VAL A 32 42.90 -59.25 -34.87
N ASP A 33 43.09 -59.14 -36.19
CA ASP A 33 42.30 -59.88 -37.19
C ASP A 33 42.49 -61.41 -37.02
N LYS A 34 43.73 -61.89 -36.79
CA LYS A 34 44.00 -63.30 -36.52
C LYS A 34 43.29 -63.79 -35.25
N ALA A 35 43.36 -63.03 -34.16
CA ALA A 35 42.71 -63.40 -32.91
C ALA A 35 41.18 -63.43 -33.05
N VAL A 36 40.59 -62.41 -33.68
CA VAL A 36 39.15 -62.36 -33.96
C VAL A 36 38.71 -63.53 -34.84
N ASN A 37 39.42 -63.82 -35.93
CA ASN A 37 39.09 -64.90 -36.85
C ASN A 37 39.22 -66.29 -36.20
N HIS A 38 40.28 -66.52 -35.41
CA HIS A 38 40.50 -67.80 -34.74
C HIS A 38 39.37 -68.14 -33.75
N TYR A 39 38.97 -67.17 -32.91
CA TYR A 39 37.98 -67.41 -31.86
C TYR A 39 36.53 -67.25 -32.31
N SER A 40 36.24 -66.52 -33.39
CA SER A 40 34.88 -66.38 -33.92
C SER A 40 34.38 -67.64 -34.65
N SER A 41 35.26 -68.52 -35.11
CA SER A 41 34.92 -69.78 -35.78
C SER A 41 34.90 -71.01 -34.87
N MET A 42 35.17 -70.87 -33.57
CA MET A 42 35.34 -71.99 -32.65
C MET A 42 34.01 -72.40 -31.98
N ILE A 43 33.69 -73.70 -31.99
CA ILE A 43 32.53 -74.26 -31.27
C ILE A 43 32.98 -74.66 -29.86
N PHE A 44 32.39 -74.04 -28.84
CA PHE A 44 32.76 -74.31 -27.45
C PHE A 44 32.03 -75.56 -26.91
N THR A 45 32.78 -76.47 -26.32
CA THR A 45 32.34 -77.76 -25.72
C THR A 45 32.97 -77.89 -24.33
N ASP A 46 32.45 -78.76 -23.46
CA ASP A 46 32.94 -78.91 -22.07
C ASP A 46 34.45 -79.15 -21.97
N ALA A 47 35.07 -79.78 -22.98
CA ALA A 47 36.50 -80.04 -23.05
C ALA A 47 37.37 -78.79 -23.35
N ASN A 48 36.82 -77.77 -24.02
CA ASN A 48 37.56 -76.58 -24.47
C ASN A 48 37.18 -75.27 -23.75
N ILE A 49 36.24 -75.33 -22.80
CA ILE A 49 35.84 -74.19 -21.95
C ILE A 49 37.02 -73.48 -21.25
N PRO A 50 38.03 -74.19 -20.69
CA PRO A 50 39.16 -73.51 -20.04
C PRO A 50 39.97 -72.62 -21.00
N GLU A 51 40.22 -73.11 -22.21
CA GLU A 51 40.95 -72.41 -23.26
C GLU A 51 40.15 -71.19 -23.76
N ALA A 52 38.84 -71.35 -23.94
CA ALA A 52 37.93 -70.26 -24.30
C ALA A 52 37.92 -69.12 -23.28
N LYS A 53 37.94 -69.46 -21.98
CA LYS A 53 38.02 -68.47 -20.89
C LYS A 53 39.34 -67.71 -20.91
N GLN A 54 40.45 -68.39 -21.19
CA GLN A 54 41.78 -67.78 -21.30
C GLN A 54 41.85 -66.84 -22.51
N ALA A 55 41.39 -67.29 -23.68
CA ALA A 55 41.31 -66.48 -24.90
C ALA A 55 40.51 -65.19 -24.71
N LYS A 56 39.33 -65.29 -24.08
CA LYS A 56 38.50 -64.13 -23.72
C LYS A 56 39.26 -63.15 -22.81
N ALA A 57 39.96 -63.67 -21.81
CA ALA A 57 40.72 -62.84 -20.89
C ALA A 57 41.85 -62.09 -21.63
N ASP A 58 42.55 -62.76 -22.54
CA ASP A 58 43.65 -62.15 -23.28
C ASP A 58 43.17 -61.12 -24.32
N LEU A 59 42.06 -61.39 -25.03
CA LEU A 59 41.39 -60.41 -25.90
C LEU A 59 40.97 -59.15 -25.11
N ASN A 60 40.38 -59.34 -23.93
CA ASN A 60 40.00 -58.22 -23.07
C ASN A 60 41.21 -57.40 -22.59
N LYS A 61 42.35 -58.06 -22.29
CA LYS A 61 43.60 -57.35 -21.93
C LYS A 61 44.09 -56.49 -23.09
N VAL A 62 44.10 -57.03 -24.31
CA VAL A 62 44.51 -56.29 -25.51
C VAL A 62 43.60 -55.09 -25.75
N ALA A 63 42.27 -55.28 -25.71
CA ALA A 63 41.31 -54.19 -25.86
C ALA A 63 41.49 -53.10 -24.80
N THR A 64 41.72 -53.51 -23.55
CA THR A 64 41.98 -52.59 -22.43
C THR A 64 43.28 -51.81 -22.62
N LEU A 65 44.35 -52.46 -23.09
CA LEU A 65 45.63 -51.78 -23.39
C LEU A 65 45.45 -50.71 -24.47
N LEU A 66 44.76 -51.03 -25.57
CA LEU A 66 44.50 -50.08 -26.65
C LEU A 66 43.68 -48.87 -26.17
N ASP A 67 42.63 -49.11 -25.39
CA ASP A 67 41.80 -48.02 -24.86
C ASP A 67 42.54 -47.18 -23.81
N ASN A 68 43.38 -47.80 -22.97
CA ASN A 68 44.21 -47.08 -22.01
C ASN A 68 45.24 -46.19 -22.72
N GLU A 69 45.91 -46.69 -23.76
CA GLU A 69 46.87 -45.90 -24.55
C GLU A 69 46.17 -44.74 -25.25
N ARG A 70 45.02 -44.99 -25.89
CA ARG A 70 44.17 -43.93 -26.47
C ARG A 70 43.81 -42.86 -25.46
N LYS A 71 43.39 -43.25 -24.25
CA LYS A 71 43.06 -42.33 -23.16
C LYS A 71 44.29 -41.54 -22.69
N ALA A 72 45.44 -42.20 -22.54
CA ALA A 72 46.70 -41.57 -22.14
C ALA A 72 47.11 -40.48 -23.13
N ILE A 73 47.16 -40.81 -24.43
CA ILE A 73 47.48 -39.84 -25.49
C ILE A 73 46.47 -38.69 -25.54
N LYS A 74 45.15 -38.98 -25.45
CA LYS A 74 44.12 -37.94 -25.38
C LYS A 74 44.34 -37.00 -24.19
N ASN A 75 44.71 -37.53 -23.04
CA ASN A 75 44.95 -36.73 -21.85
C ASN A 75 46.19 -35.84 -22.04
N GLU A 76 47.32 -36.39 -22.50
CA GLU A 76 48.54 -35.62 -22.79
C GLU A 76 48.29 -34.52 -23.83
N TYR A 77 47.58 -34.83 -24.92
CA TYR A 77 47.26 -33.87 -25.97
C TYR A 77 46.37 -32.72 -25.47
N ASN A 78 45.44 -33.00 -24.55
CA ASN A 78 44.56 -31.97 -23.99
C ASN A 78 45.19 -31.14 -22.86
N LYS A 79 46.28 -31.59 -22.23
CA LYS A 79 46.98 -30.81 -21.19
C LYS A 79 47.39 -29.40 -21.64
N PRO A 80 48.08 -29.20 -22.79
CA PRO A 80 48.46 -27.87 -23.25
C PRO A 80 47.23 -26.99 -23.57
N LEU A 81 46.18 -27.57 -24.17
CA LEU A 81 44.92 -26.86 -24.44
C LEU A 81 44.29 -26.38 -23.12
N LYS A 82 44.15 -27.27 -22.13
CA LYS A 82 43.57 -26.92 -20.83
C LYS A 82 44.38 -25.84 -20.13
N SER A 83 45.72 -25.95 -20.13
CA SER A 83 46.58 -24.94 -19.55
C SER A 83 46.44 -23.57 -20.24
N PHE A 84 46.31 -23.55 -21.57
CA PHE A 84 46.04 -22.34 -22.32
C PHE A 84 44.68 -21.73 -21.94
N GLU A 85 43.60 -22.52 -21.95
CA GLU A 85 42.26 -22.06 -21.58
C GLU A 85 42.22 -21.50 -20.15
N ASP A 86 42.85 -22.18 -19.19
CA ASP A 86 42.90 -21.75 -17.79
C ASP A 86 43.63 -20.41 -17.64
N LYS A 87 44.72 -20.19 -18.38
CA LYS A 87 45.43 -18.89 -18.41
C LYS A 87 44.55 -17.79 -18.98
N ILE A 88 43.90 -18.02 -20.11
CA ILE A 88 43.02 -17.03 -20.74
C ILE A 88 41.83 -16.70 -19.83
N LYS A 89 41.19 -17.71 -19.23
CA LYS A 89 40.10 -17.49 -18.25
C LYS A 89 40.58 -16.69 -17.05
N THR A 90 41.79 -16.95 -16.55
CA THR A 90 42.39 -16.17 -15.47
C THR A 90 42.55 -14.70 -15.86
N TYR A 91 43.13 -14.41 -17.03
CA TYR A 91 43.29 -13.03 -17.50
C TYR A 91 41.95 -12.31 -17.70
N VAL A 92 40.97 -12.97 -18.32
CA VAL A 92 39.62 -12.42 -18.48
C VAL A 92 38.97 -12.15 -17.12
N GLY A 93 39.14 -13.06 -16.16
CA GLY A 93 38.63 -12.91 -14.80
C GLY A 93 39.22 -11.70 -14.08
N GLN A 94 40.55 -11.51 -14.18
CA GLN A 94 41.23 -10.35 -13.61
C GLN A 94 40.75 -9.03 -14.23
N ILE A 95 40.60 -8.98 -15.56
CA ILE A 95 40.10 -7.80 -16.28
C ILE A 95 38.67 -7.47 -15.83
N LYS A 96 37.80 -8.49 -15.74
CA LYS A 96 36.41 -8.29 -15.28
C LYS A 96 36.35 -7.77 -13.85
N LEU A 97 37.12 -8.37 -12.94
CA LEU A 97 37.16 -7.94 -11.55
C LEU A 97 37.52 -6.45 -11.41
N VAL A 98 38.55 -6.00 -12.14
CA VAL A 98 38.96 -4.58 -12.13
C VAL A 98 37.92 -3.70 -12.82
N SER A 99 37.35 -4.15 -13.94
CA SER A 99 36.28 -3.43 -14.66
C SER A 99 35.04 -3.20 -13.79
N ASP A 100 34.62 -4.23 -13.05
CA ASP A 100 33.45 -4.18 -12.17
C ASP A 100 33.71 -3.22 -11.00
N GLY A 101 34.90 -3.28 -10.39
CA GLY A 101 35.29 -2.33 -9.33
C GLY A 101 35.39 -0.87 -9.80
N ILE A 102 35.83 -0.63 -11.05
CA ILE A 102 35.79 0.70 -11.66
C ILE A 102 34.34 1.16 -11.84
N ASN A 103 33.46 0.29 -12.33
CA ASN A 103 32.05 0.61 -12.52
C ASN A 103 31.36 0.97 -11.19
N GLU A 104 31.59 0.19 -10.13
CA GLU A 104 31.08 0.49 -8.78
C GLU A 104 31.61 1.84 -8.27
N SER A 105 32.90 2.13 -8.48
CA SER A 105 33.50 3.41 -8.10
C SER A 105 32.89 4.60 -8.86
N ILE A 106 32.59 4.43 -10.15
CA ILE A 106 31.90 5.45 -10.96
C ILE A 106 30.49 5.69 -10.42
N GLN A 107 29.72 4.63 -10.15
CA GLN A 107 28.36 4.75 -9.61
C GLN A 107 28.34 5.45 -8.25
N LEU A 108 29.25 5.08 -7.34
CA LEU A 108 29.37 5.72 -6.02
C LEU A 108 29.74 7.21 -6.15
N TYR A 109 30.64 7.54 -7.07
CA TYR A 109 30.99 8.92 -7.36
C TYR A 109 29.79 9.72 -7.90
N GLU A 110 29.06 9.18 -8.88
CA GLU A 110 27.88 9.84 -9.46
C GLU A 110 26.78 10.09 -8.42
N GLU A 111 26.53 9.14 -7.51
CA GLU A 111 25.57 9.28 -6.42
C GLU A 111 26.02 10.32 -5.39
N THR A 112 27.31 10.34 -5.05
CA THR A 112 27.90 11.37 -4.18
C THR A 112 27.73 12.75 -4.78
N GLU A 113 28.03 12.91 -6.08
CA GLU A 113 27.84 14.18 -6.78
C GLU A 113 26.35 14.55 -6.91
N ARG A 114 25.45 13.57 -7.03
CA ARG A 114 24.00 13.81 -7.01
C ARG A 114 23.55 14.33 -5.65
N SER A 115 24.07 13.76 -4.57
CA SER A 115 23.79 14.18 -3.20
C SER A 115 24.29 15.61 -2.92
N LYS A 116 25.50 15.96 -3.37
CA LYS A 116 26.00 17.35 -3.26
C LYS A 116 25.11 18.36 -4.00
N ARG A 117 24.63 17.99 -5.19
CA ARG A 117 23.69 18.82 -5.97
C ARG A 117 22.36 19.00 -5.25
N LEU A 118 21.87 17.95 -4.58
CA LEU A 118 20.66 18.01 -3.75
C LEU A 118 20.83 19.00 -2.60
N GLU A 119 21.92 18.89 -1.85
CA GLU A 119 22.20 19.80 -0.73
C GLU A 119 22.34 21.24 -1.22
N LYS A 120 23.03 21.48 -2.33
CA LYS A 120 23.14 22.82 -2.92
C LYS A 120 21.77 23.41 -3.29
N ILE A 121 20.85 22.61 -3.85
CA ILE A 121 19.48 23.06 -4.14
C ILE A 121 18.72 23.40 -2.86
N LYS A 122 18.81 22.54 -1.82
CA LYS A 122 18.18 22.81 -0.52
C LYS A 122 18.71 24.09 0.11
N ASP A 123 20.02 24.29 0.09
CA ASP A 123 20.67 25.49 0.60
C ASP A 123 20.17 26.74 -0.15
N THR A 124 20.08 26.68 -1.48
CA THR A 124 19.53 27.80 -2.26
C THR A 124 18.04 28.05 -1.97
N ILE A 125 17.22 27.01 -1.82
CA ILE A 125 15.82 27.17 -1.42
C ILE A 125 15.72 27.80 -0.02
N LYS A 126 16.60 27.40 0.91
CA LYS A 126 16.68 27.97 2.25
C LYS A 126 17.11 29.44 2.24
N GLU A 127 18.06 29.81 1.40
CA GLU A 127 18.44 31.22 1.22
C GLU A 127 17.27 32.04 0.62
N MET A 128 16.47 31.42 -0.24
CA MET A 128 15.29 32.05 -0.82
C MET A 128 14.09 32.08 0.14
N SER A 129 14.00 31.19 1.13
CA SER A 129 12.81 31.04 1.99
C SER A 129 12.46 32.33 2.74
N GLU A 130 13.46 33.13 3.13
CA GLU A 130 13.26 34.43 3.79
C GLU A 130 12.39 35.38 2.95
N ASN A 131 12.48 35.29 1.61
CA ASN A 131 11.71 36.14 0.71
C ASN A 131 10.33 35.58 0.35
N TYR A 132 10.14 34.26 0.50
CA TYR A 132 8.93 33.57 0.03
C TYR A 132 8.06 32.99 1.15
N SER A 133 8.48 32.98 2.43
CA SER A 133 7.76 32.30 3.53
C SER A 133 7.38 30.83 3.19
N VAL A 134 8.29 30.14 2.49
CA VAL A 134 8.16 28.75 2.06
C VAL A 134 9.33 27.97 2.65
N GLU A 135 9.04 26.92 3.40
CA GLU A 135 10.04 26.02 3.97
C GLU A 135 10.63 25.10 2.89
N VAL A 136 11.84 24.61 3.11
CA VAL A 136 12.56 23.78 2.12
C VAL A 136 11.79 22.51 1.79
N GLU A 137 11.16 21.90 2.79
CA GLU A 137 10.40 20.66 2.69
C GLU A 137 9.11 20.80 1.87
N GLU A 138 8.59 22.02 1.71
CA GLU A 138 7.39 22.30 0.93
C GLU A 138 7.70 22.35 -0.58
N VAL A 139 8.96 22.58 -0.94
CA VAL A 139 9.40 22.61 -2.34
C VAL A 139 9.73 21.20 -2.81
N GLY A 140 8.89 20.65 -3.69
CA GLY A 140 9.12 19.36 -4.32
C GLY A 140 10.35 19.37 -5.24
N ILE A 141 11.50 18.89 -4.76
CA ILE A 141 12.75 18.85 -5.54
C ILE A 141 12.61 17.88 -6.72
N ARG A 142 12.71 18.41 -7.94
CA ARG A 142 12.57 17.63 -9.17
C ARG A 142 13.86 16.91 -9.53
N ASN A 143 13.74 15.65 -10.00
CA ASN A 143 14.90 14.83 -10.38
C ASN A 143 15.79 15.44 -11.46
N ASN A 144 15.22 16.24 -12.37
CA ASN A 144 15.96 16.91 -13.43
C ASN A 144 16.84 18.07 -12.90
N TRP A 145 16.47 18.71 -11.79
CA TRP A 145 17.30 19.74 -11.16
C TRP A 145 18.60 19.16 -10.62
N LEU A 146 18.61 17.87 -10.29
CA LEU A 146 19.79 17.16 -9.85
C LEU A 146 20.72 16.77 -11.01
N ASN A 147 20.41 17.04 -12.27
CA ASN A 147 21.27 16.70 -13.41
C ASN A 147 22.46 17.66 -13.55
N LYS A 148 23.58 17.20 -14.12
CA LYS A 148 24.79 18.04 -14.31
C LYS A 148 24.49 19.28 -15.17
N SER A 149 23.58 19.16 -16.13
CA SER A 149 23.13 20.27 -16.99
C SER A 149 22.45 21.41 -16.23
N SER A 150 21.93 21.14 -15.04
CA SER A 150 21.23 22.11 -14.18
C SER A 150 22.20 22.99 -13.38
N PHE A 151 23.51 22.69 -13.47
CA PHE A 151 24.58 23.41 -12.80
C PHE A 151 25.55 24.00 -13.82
N THR A 152 26.22 25.07 -13.41
CA THR A 152 27.32 25.68 -14.14
C THR A 152 28.60 24.87 -13.96
N ALA A 153 29.63 25.15 -14.77
CA ALA A 153 30.94 24.53 -14.62
C ALA A 153 31.60 24.78 -13.24
N LYS A 154 31.14 25.80 -12.50
CA LYS A 154 31.62 26.11 -11.14
C LYS A 154 30.85 25.36 -10.04
N GLY A 155 29.83 24.58 -10.38
CA GLY A 155 28.99 23.87 -9.40
C GLY A 155 27.82 24.70 -8.86
N GLU A 156 27.62 25.92 -9.36
CA GLU A 156 26.46 26.76 -8.99
C GLU A 156 25.23 26.37 -9.81
N ILE A 157 24.03 26.51 -9.23
CA ILE A 157 22.75 26.28 -9.93
C ILE A 157 22.67 27.26 -11.12
N ASN A 158 22.30 26.74 -12.29
CA ASN A 158 22.17 27.59 -13.47
C ASN A 158 20.90 28.46 -13.41
N LYS A 159 20.88 29.53 -14.21
CA LYS A 159 19.77 30.50 -14.22
C LYS A 159 18.41 29.86 -14.48
N LYS A 160 18.32 28.94 -15.45
CA LYS A 160 17.06 28.26 -15.80
C LYS A 160 16.49 27.48 -14.61
N THR A 161 17.33 26.70 -13.94
CA THR A 161 16.93 25.88 -12.80
C THR A 161 16.54 26.77 -11.62
N LEU A 162 17.28 27.86 -11.41
CA LEU A 162 16.96 28.85 -10.38
C LEU A 162 15.60 29.54 -10.62
N GLU A 163 15.30 29.89 -11.87
CA GLU A 163 14.00 30.45 -12.26
C GLU A 163 12.85 29.45 -12.06
N GLU A 164 13.07 28.17 -12.37
CA GLU A 164 12.10 27.10 -12.09
C GLU A 164 11.83 26.93 -10.59
N ILE A 165 12.88 26.93 -9.76
CA ILE A 165 12.76 26.89 -8.30
C ILE A 165 11.97 28.10 -7.79
N ALA A 166 12.32 29.31 -8.25
CA ALA A 166 11.63 30.54 -7.86
C ALA A 166 10.14 30.53 -8.25
N ALA A 167 9.81 30.00 -9.43
CA ALA A 167 8.43 29.86 -9.88
C ALA A 167 7.63 28.91 -8.98
N ASP A 168 8.22 27.77 -8.60
CA ASP A 168 7.58 26.80 -7.69
C ASP A 168 7.36 27.42 -6.31
N MET A 169 8.36 28.10 -5.75
CA MET A 169 8.23 28.81 -4.47
C MET A 169 7.15 29.89 -4.52
N THR A 170 7.07 30.65 -5.62
CA THR A 170 6.02 31.67 -5.82
C THR A 170 4.63 31.05 -5.84
N MET A 171 4.47 29.89 -6.48
CA MET A 171 3.19 29.19 -6.56
C MET A 171 2.76 28.68 -5.18
N ILE A 172 3.68 28.08 -4.42
CA ILE A 172 3.43 27.61 -3.06
C ILE A 172 3.02 28.78 -2.16
N PHE A 173 3.76 29.89 -2.21
CA PHE A 173 3.44 31.09 -1.42
C PHE A 173 2.04 31.63 -1.73
N LYS A 174 1.69 31.77 -3.02
CA LYS A 174 0.36 32.23 -3.43
C LYS A 174 -0.76 31.31 -2.95
N GLU A 175 -0.53 30.00 -2.98
CA GLU A 175 -1.51 29.04 -2.50
C GLU A 175 -1.69 29.13 -0.98
N LYS A 176 -0.62 29.34 -0.21
CA LYS A 176 -0.72 29.63 1.23
C LYS A 176 -1.53 30.89 1.50
N GLU A 177 -1.23 31.98 0.80
CA GLU A 177 -1.98 33.24 0.95
C GLU A 177 -3.46 33.05 0.60
N ARG A 178 -3.75 32.30 -0.46
CA ARG A 178 -5.13 31.93 -0.83
C ARG A 178 -5.81 31.18 0.31
N VAL A 179 -5.22 30.11 0.82
CA VAL A 179 -5.78 29.30 1.92
C VAL A 179 -6.01 30.14 3.18
N ILE A 180 -5.06 31.00 3.56
CA ILE A 180 -5.20 31.90 4.72
C ILE A 180 -6.38 32.87 4.52
N GLY A 181 -6.47 33.51 3.35
CA GLY A 181 -7.54 34.44 3.03
C GLY A 181 -8.92 33.77 3.02
N GLU A 182 -9.03 32.62 2.36
CA GLU A 182 -10.26 31.83 2.25
C GLU A 182 -10.74 31.33 3.63
N LYS A 183 -9.80 30.89 4.49
CA LYS A 183 -10.11 30.53 5.88
C LYS A 183 -10.65 31.71 6.67
N ALA A 184 -10.05 32.89 6.54
CA ALA A 184 -10.54 34.09 7.23
C ALA A 184 -11.95 34.51 6.78
N ILE A 185 -12.28 34.36 5.49
CA ILE A 185 -13.63 34.62 4.97
C ILE A 185 -14.63 33.64 5.61
N ILE A 186 -14.34 32.34 5.55
CA ILE A 186 -15.25 31.31 6.09
C ILE A 186 -15.39 31.41 7.59
N GLU A 187 -14.30 31.64 8.33
CA GLU A 187 -14.33 31.77 9.78
C GLU A 187 -15.28 32.90 10.22
N ASN A 188 -15.23 34.06 9.56
CA ASN A 188 -16.13 35.18 9.86
C ASN A 188 -17.59 34.86 9.51
N TYR A 189 -17.80 34.21 8.36
CA TYR A 189 -19.13 33.85 7.88
C TYR A 189 -19.83 32.82 8.80
N VAL A 190 -19.14 31.73 9.17
CA VAL A 190 -19.72 30.70 10.05
C VAL A 190 -19.93 31.21 11.48
N LYS A 191 -19.04 32.06 11.99
CA LYS A 191 -19.24 32.74 13.30
C LYS A 191 -20.48 33.63 13.28
N ALA A 192 -20.71 34.38 12.20
CA ALA A 192 -21.91 35.22 12.06
C ALA A 192 -23.21 34.39 12.05
N LEU A 193 -23.15 33.14 11.59
CA LEU A 193 -24.25 32.19 11.61
C LEU A 193 -24.38 31.40 12.93
N GLY A 194 -23.48 31.65 13.90
CA GLY A 194 -23.46 30.93 15.18
C GLY A 194 -22.98 29.47 15.07
N LEU A 195 -22.24 29.14 14.01
CA LEU A 195 -21.69 27.81 13.77
C LEU A 195 -20.24 27.70 14.23
N GLU A 196 -19.83 26.47 14.54
CA GLU A 196 -18.44 26.12 14.87
C GLU A 196 -17.56 26.16 13.59
N PRO A 197 -16.45 26.92 13.55
CA PRO A 197 -15.66 27.09 12.33
C PRO A 197 -14.80 25.90 11.90
N TYR A 198 -14.18 25.17 12.84
CA TYR A 198 -13.09 24.22 12.58
C TYR A 198 -13.41 23.21 11.50
N SER A 199 -14.61 22.64 11.54
CA SER A 199 -15.06 21.63 10.57
C SER A 199 -15.07 22.16 9.12
N TRP A 200 -15.38 23.44 8.93
CA TRP A 200 -15.45 24.08 7.61
C TRP A 200 -14.07 24.52 7.13
N LEU A 201 -13.22 25.01 8.04
CA LEU A 201 -11.86 25.46 7.69
C LEU A 201 -11.01 24.34 7.10
N SER A 202 -11.18 23.11 7.59
CA SER A 202 -10.47 21.94 7.02
C SER A 202 -10.85 21.64 5.56
N GLN A 203 -12.00 22.08 5.07
CA GLN A 203 -12.39 21.87 3.67
C GLN A 203 -11.66 22.83 2.73
N ILE A 204 -11.26 24.01 3.21
CA ILE A 204 -10.38 24.93 2.46
C ILE A 204 -9.00 24.30 2.28
N ASP A 205 -8.48 23.60 3.30
CA ASP A 205 -7.21 22.86 3.20
C ASP A 205 -7.25 21.76 2.13
N ASN A 206 -8.44 21.22 1.86
CA ASN A 206 -8.67 20.23 0.79
C ASN A 206 -8.94 20.87 -0.58
N GLY A 207 -8.74 22.18 -0.74
CA GLY A 207 -8.82 22.87 -2.01
C GLY A 207 -10.17 23.51 -2.34
N LYS A 208 -11.16 23.50 -1.43
CA LYS A 208 -12.40 24.27 -1.64
C LYS A 208 -12.13 25.77 -1.52
N THR A 209 -12.99 26.55 -2.18
CA THR A 209 -13.07 28.00 -2.02
C THR A 209 -14.11 28.37 -0.96
N ALA A 210 -14.00 29.57 -0.40
CA ALA A 210 -15.01 30.10 0.52
C ALA A 210 -16.36 30.23 -0.17
N ALA A 211 -16.39 30.64 -1.44
CA ALA A 211 -17.64 30.77 -2.19
C ALA A 211 -18.42 29.45 -2.27
N GLU A 212 -17.73 28.34 -2.58
CA GLU A 212 -18.35 27.00 -2.61
C GLU A 212 -18.85 26.58 -1.22
N LEU A 213 -18.05 26.81 -0.18
CA LEU A 213 -18.43 26.45 1.19
C LEU A 213 -19.61 27.28 1.70
N MET A 214 -19.70 28.57 1.39
CA MET A 214 -20.83 29.41 1.78
C MET A 214 -22.14 28.86 1.20
N ILE A 215 -22.13 28.45 -0.08
CA ILE A 215 -23.30 27.81 -0.72
C ILE A 215 -23.70 26.52 0.00
N GLU A 216 -22.72 25.68 0.35
CA GLU A 216 -22.98 24.43 1.07
C GLU A 216 -23.53 24.66 2.48
N ILE A 217 -22.98 25.64 3.20
CA ILE A 217 -23.43 26.03 4.54
C ILE A 217 -24.87 26.54 4.49
N ASP A 218 -25.20 27.44 3.56
CA ASP A 218 -26.55 27.96 3.38
C ASP A 218 -27.55 26.85 3.05
N ALA A 219 -27.18 25.94 2.14
CA ALA A 219 -28.00 24.79 1.78
C ALA A 219 -28.23 23.86 2.99
N ALA A 220 -27.19 23.61 3.80
CA ALA A 220 -27.28 22.79 5.00
C ALA A 220 -28.19 23.44 6.06
N LEU A 221 -28.08 24.75 6.27
CA LEU A 221 -28.92 25.50 7.20
C LEU A 221 -30.38 25.55 6.75
N ALA A 222 -30.64 25.79 5.46
CA ALA A 222 -31.98 25.78 4.90
C ALA A 222 -32.63 24.39 5.04
N LYS A 223 -31.88 23.32 4.77
CA LYS A 223 -32.34 21.94 4.94
C LYS A 223 -32.65 21.61 6.40
N LYS A 224 -31.81 22.07 7.33
CA LYS A 224 -32.02 21.89 8.78
C LYS A 224 -33.29 22.59 9.24
N LYS A 225 -33.47 23.87 8.88
CA LYS A 225 -34.68 24.64 9.20
C LYS A 225 -35.94 24.01 8.62
N ALA A 226 -35.90 23.56 7.37
CA ALA A 226 -37.03 22.87 6.74
C ALA A 226 -37.37 21.54 7.42
N ALA A 227 -36.36 20.78 7.87
CA ALA A 227 -36.57 19.54 8.62
C ALA A 227 -37.18 19.80 10.01
N GLU A 228 -36.69 20.81 10.74
CA GLU A 228 -37.24 21.24 12.02
C GLU A 228 -38.71 21.69 11.88
N GLN A 229 -39.01 22.49 10.86
CA GLN A 229 -40.38 22.94 10.58
C GLN A 229 -41.31 21.77 10.26
N ARG A 230 -40.87 20.80 9.44
CA ARG A 230 -41.63 19.59 9.15
C ARG A 230 -41.85 18.72 10.39
N ALA A 231 -40.86 18.63 11.28
CA ALA A 231 -41.00 17.88 12.53
C ALA A 231 -42.05 18.54 13.44
N ILE A 232 -42.07 19.87 13.54
CA ILE A 232 -43.09 20.62 14.29
C ILE A 232 -44.48 20.42 13.68
N GLU A 233 -44.61 20.50 12.35
CA GLU A 233 -45.89 20.27 11.65
C GLU A 233 -46.40 18.84 11.82
N GLN A 234 -45.52 17.85 11.72
CA GLN A 234 -45.86 16.44 11.97
C GLN A 234 -46.31 16.22 13.41
N GLN A 235 -45.64 16.86 14.38
CA GLN A 235 -46.01 16.78 15.78
C GLN A 235 -47.39 17.40 16.05
N LYS A 236 -47.67 18.58 15.50
CA LYS A 236 -49.00 19.22 15.60
C LYS A 236 -50.10 18.39 14.94
N ALA A 237 -49.86 17.88 13.74
CA ALA A 237 -50.83 17.05 13.04
C ALA A 237 -51.12 15.74 13.81
N HIS A 238 -50.11 15.19 14.48
CA HIS A 238 -50.27 14.03 15.35
C HIS A 238 -51.13 14.37 16.58
N GLU A 239 -50.84 15.47 17.26
CA GLU A 239 -51.63 15.95 18.41
C GLU A 239 -53.09 16.27 18.03
N GLU A 240 -53.33 16.94 16.90
CA GLU A 240 -54.67 17.24 16.40
C GLU A 240 -55.45 15.96 16.02
N TYR A 241 -54.79 14.98 15.40
CA TYR A 241 -55.40 13.69 15.10
C TYR A 241 -55.79 12.93 16.38
N GLU A 242 -54.91 12.91 17.39
CA GLU A 242 -55.22 12.30 18.68
C GLU A 242 -56.38 13.01 19.39
N ALA A 243 -56.43 14.34 19.35
CA ALA A 243 -57.52 15.13 19.92
C ALA A 243 -58.86 14.88 19.19
N ALA A 244 -58.87 14.89 17.86
CA ALA A 244 -60.07 14.62 17.06
C ALA A 244 -60.58 13.19 17.25
N MET A 245 -59.69 12.21 17.41
CA MET A 245 -60.08 10.82 17.74
C MET A 245 -60.66 10.71 19.16
N ARG A 246 -60.19 11.51 20.13
CA ARG A 246 -60.84 11.63 21.45
C ARG A 246 -62.24 12.24 21.35
N GLU A 247 -62.41 13.32 20.58
CA GLU A 247 -63.72 13.95 20.37
C GLU A 247 -64.70 13.06 19.59
N LEU A 248 -64.25 12.32 18.56
CA LEU A 248 -65.15 11.46 17.77
C LEU A 248 -65.65 10.24 18.58
N ASN A 249 -64.87 9.80 19.56
CA ASN A 249 -65.28 8.80 20.54
C ASN A 249 -66.23 9.38 21.63
N GLU A 250 -66.49 10.70 21.62
CA GLU A 250 -67.45 11.38 22.48
C GLU A 250 -68.58 12.03 21.65
N THR A 251 -69.76 11.40 21.52
CA THR A 251 -70.95 12.07 20.94
C THR A 251 -72.19 11.98 21.82
N VAL A 252 -72.69 13.13 22.28
CA VAL A 252 -73.95 13.30 23.04
C VAL A 252 -75.15 13.43 22.08
N VAL A 253 -76.19 12.60 22.23
CA VAL A 253 -77.53 12.86 21.68
C VAL A 253 -78.61 12.46 22.72
N GLU A 254 -79.51 13.40 23.06
CA GLU A 254 -80.69 13.22 23.93
C GLU A 254 -80.44 12.39 25.20
N ASP A 255 -79.63 12.96 26.11
CA ASP A 255 -79.26 12.43 27.43
C ASP A 255 -78.47 11.11 27.46
N LYS A 256 -78.01 10.56 26.32
CA LYS A 256 -77.02 9.46 26.31
C LYS A 256 -76.00 9.57 25.16
N VAL A 257 -74.72 9.45 25.51
CA VAL A 257 -73.60 9.30 24.57
C VAL A 257 -73.54 7.86 24.09
N ILE A 258 -73.43 7.59 22.79
CA ILE A 258 -73.38 6.21 22.24
C ILE A 258 -72.13 6.03 21.36
N ASP A 259 -71.26 5.11 21.76
CA ASP A 259 -70.09 4.65 20.99
C ASP A 259 -70.53 3.69 19.86
N LYS A 260 -70.27 4.08 18.61
CA LYS A 260 -70.66 3.34 17.40
C LYS A 260 -69.75 2.16 17.04
N ASN A 261 -68.64 1.92 17.73
CA ASN A 261 -67.80 0.73 17.52
C ASN A 261 -68.12 -0.42 18.49
N THR A 262 -68.87 -0.17 19.57
CA THR A 262 -69.15 -1.18 20.60
C THR A 262 -70.63 -1.37 20.94
N GLY A 263 -71.53 -0.46 20.56
CA GLY A 263 -72.97 -0.69 20.66
C GLY A 263 -73.53 -0.75 22.09
N GLU A 264 -72.92 -0.05 23.06
CA GLU A 264 -73.42 0.03 24.44
C GLU A 264 -74.01 1.40 24.81
N ILE A 265 -74.99 1.36 25.74
CA ILE A 265 -75.83 2.48 26.19
C ILE A 265 -75.28 3.03 27.52
N VAL A 266 -75.06 4.34 27.62
CA VAL A 266 -74.60 5.04 28.83
C VAL A 266 -75.74 5.25 29.84
N SER A 267 -75.66 4.51 30.96
CA SER A 267 -76.32 4.69 32.26
C SER A 267 -77.73 4.12 32.48
N GLU A 268 -77.93 3.37 33.56
CA GLU A 268 -78.61 3.88 34.76
C GLU A 268 -78.33 3.02 36.01
N LEU A 269 -78.30 3.71 37.16
CA LEU A 269 -78.46 3.23 38.53
C LEU A 269 -77.27 2.51 39.21
N SER A 270 -76.57 3.29 40.05
CA SER A 270 -75.85 2.83 41.26
C SER A 270 -76.59 1.68 41.96
N PRO A 271 -75.93 0.63 42.50
CA PRO A 271 -74.86 0.76 43.49
C PRO A 271 -73.69 -0.27 43.42
N LYS A 272 -72.50 0.18 43.81
CA LYS A 272 -71.32 -0.60 44.28
C LYS A 272 -70.94 -1.89 43.50
N ALA A 273 -69.91 -1.78 42.66
CA ALA A 273 -68.79 -2.73 42.64
C ALA A 273 -67.63 -2.13 41.81
N GLU A 274 -66.47 -1.98 42.44
CA GLU A 274 -65.23 -1.55 41.81
C GLU A 274 -64.78 -2.56 40.75
N VAL A 275 -64.54 -2.08 39.52
CA VAL A 275 -63.85 -2.83 38.47
C VAL A 275 -62.54 -2.13 38.13
N LYS A 276 -61.50 -2.96 38.17
CA LYS A 276 -60.07 -2.67 38.02
C LYS A 276 -59.76 -2.08 36.65
N ASP A 277 -59.18 -0.88 36.67
CA ASP A 277 -58.36 -0.37 35.57
C ASP A 277 -56.95 -0.98 35.68
N THR A 278 -56.56 -1.77 34.68
CA THR A 278 -55.42 -2.70 34.70
C THR A 278 -54.13 -2.14 34.11
N ASN A 279 -53.86 -0.83 34.21
CA ASN A 279 -52.53 -0.31 33.85
C ASN A 279 -52.09 0.93 34.64
N LYS A 280 -51.93 0.79 35.96
CA LYS A 280 -51.27 1.80 36.80
C LYS A 280 -49.84 1.37 37.13
N ASN A 281 -48.85 2.20 36.81
CA ASN A 281 -47.47 2.04 37.26
C ASN A 281 -47.28 2.74 38.61
N THR A 282 -46.82 2.00 39.62
CA THR A 282 -46.53 2.53 40.97
C THR A 282 -45.02 2.67 41.15
N VAL A 283 -44.58 3.81 41.69
CA VAL A 283 -43.17 4.09 42.01
C VAL A 283 -43.08 4.63 43.44
N THR A 284 -42.15 4.09 44.24
CA THR A 284 -41.89 4.58 45.60
C THR A 284 -40.81 5.66 45.56
N LEU A 285 -41.12 6.84 46.10
CA LEU A 285 -40.20 7.97 46.20
C LEU A 285 -39.93 8.30 47.67
N ARG A 286 -38.67 8.47 48.05
CA ARG A 286 -38.28 8.99 49.37
C ARG A 286 -38.00 10.48 49.25
N LEU A 287 -38.79 11.28 49.94
CA LEU A 287 -38.75 12.75 49.88
C LEU A 287 -38.45 13.30 51.28
N SER A 288 -37.62 14.34 51.35
CA SER A 288 -37.27 15.03 52.60
C SER A 288 -37.49 16.52 52.42
N GLY A 289 -38.24 17.13 53.32
CA GLY A 289 -38.56 18.56 53.28
C GLY A 289 -39.23 19.01 54.58
N SER A 290 -39.51 20.31 54.71
CA SER A 290 -40.33 20.80 55.80
C SER A 290 -41.79 20.33 55.66
N HIS A 291 -42.55 20.34 56.75
CA HIS A 291 -43.96 19.95 56.72
C HIS A 291 -44.77 20.74 55.68
N SER A 292 -44.55 22.06 55.56
CA SER A 292 -45.23 22.89 54.56
C SER A 292 -44.88 22.53 53.11
N GLN A 293 -43.63 22.12 52.85
CA GLN A 293 -43.19 21.70 51.52
C GLN A 293 -43.80 20.36 51.11
N LEU A 294 -43.87 19.40 52.04
CA LEU A 294 -44.44 18.09 51.76
C LEU A 294 -45.97 18.14 51.62
N THR A 295 -46.66 19.00 52.37
CA THR A 295 -48.10 19.24 52.21
C THR A 295 -48.43 19.85 50.84
N ALA A 296 -47.71 20.90 50.43
CA ALA A 296 -47.94 21.54 49.13
C ALA A 296 -47.66 20.58 47.96
N LEU A 297 -46.65 19.73 48.10
CA LEU A 297 -46.35 18.71 47.08
C LEU A 297 -47.44 17.63 47.02
N ASN A 298 -47.96 17.19 48.17
CA ASN A 298 -49.05 16.21 48.21
C ASN A 298 -50.32 16.77 47.57
N GLU A 299 -50.71 18.01 47.89
CA GLU A 299 -51.84 18.69 47.26
C GLU A 299 -51.67 18.75 45.74
N PHE A 300 -50.49 19.15 45.25
CA PHE A 300 -50.21 19.20 43.82
C PHE A 300 -50.33 17.84 43.12
N ILE A 301 -49.84 16.76 43.75
CA ILE A 301 -49.90 15.41 43.16
C ILE A 301 -51.35 14.89 43.11
N VAL A 302 -52.13 15.14 44.17
CA VAL A 302 -53.54 14.75 44.25
C VAL A 302 -54.39 15.57 43.26
N ASP A 303 -54.17 16.88 43.16
CA ASP A 303 -54.84 17.75 42.18
C ASP A 303 -54.52 17.35 40.74
N SER A 304 -53.35 16.77 40.51
CA SER A 304 -52.94 16.21 39.21
C SER A 304 -53.58 14.84 38.92
N GLY A 305 -54.48 14.35 39.78
CA GLY A 305 -55.18 13.08 39.61
C GLY A 305 -54.33 11.84 39.87
N ILE A 306 -53.15 12.00 40.47
CA ILE A 306 -52.24 10.90 40.83
C ILE A 306 -52.53 10.48 42.28
N MET A 307 -52.69 9.17 42.50
CA MET A 307 -52.92 8.65 43.86
C MET A 307 -51.62 8.62 44.66
N VAL A 308 -51.64 9.22 45.85
CA VAL A 308 -50.53 9.19 46.81
C VAL A 308 -50.89 8.32 48.00
N GLU A 309 -49.98 7.43 48.37
CA GLU A 309 -50.05 6.65 49.61
C GLU A 309 -48.86 7.07 50.49
N VAL A 310 -49.15 7.59 51.68
CA VAL A 310 -48.11 7.93 52.67
C VAL A 310 -47.79 6.69 53.47
N ILE A 311 -46.53 6.24 53.37
CA ILE A 311 -46.01 5.09 54.12
C ILE A 311 -45.21 5.67 55.29
N GLU A 312 -45.70 5.49 56.52
CA GLU A 312 -45.00 5.87 57.77
C GLU A 312 -43.81 4.95 58.10
#